data_AF-A0A4S4LF45-F1
#
_entry.id   AF-A0A4S4LF45-F1
#
_cell.length_a   1.000
_cell.length_b   1.000
_cell.length_c   1.000
_cell.angle_alpha   90.00
_cell.angle_beta   90.00
_cell.angle_gamma   90.00
#
_symmetry.space_group_name_H-M   'P 1'
#
loop_
_entity.id
_entity.type
_entity.pdbx_description
1 polymer ?
#
loop_
_entity_poly.entity_id
_entity_poly.type
_entity_poly.pdbx_seq_one_letter_code
_entity_poly.pdbx_strand_id
1 'polypeptide(L)' 'MAISSTRVGAGQVIKGWDEGLKGMCVEEKRTLTIPPDMAYGARGFGSVIPPNSVLVFDVELVDVTKKTTKEEL' A
#
# COMPACT_ATOMS: atom_id res chain seq x y z
N MET A 1 11.99 7.65 8.35
CA MET A 1 10.73 6.94 8.67
C MET A 1 9.60 7.93 8.40
N ALA A 2 8.84 7.74 7.32
CA ALA A 2 7.72 8.62 6.96
C ALA A 2 6.42 7.95 7.40
N ILE A 3 5.60 8.65 8.18
CA ILE A 3 4.27 8.18 8.57
C ILE A 3 3.31 8.67 7.50
N SER A 4 2.76 7.78 6.69
CA SER A 4 1.75 8.09 5.67
C SER A 4 0.39 7.51 6.10
N SER A 5 -0.67 8.32 6.00
CA SER A 5 -2.04 7.86 6.23
C SER A 5 -2.71 7.66 4.87
N THR A 6 -3.14 6.44 4.57
CA THR A 6 -3.79 6.09 3.30
C THR A 6 -5.05 5.25 3.54
N ARG A 7 -6.04 5.37 2.65
CA ARG A 7 -7.21 4.48 2.63
C ARG A 7 -6.88 3.25 1.79
N VAL A 8 -6.82 2.10 2.46
CA VAL A 8 -6.66 0.79 1.81
C VAL A 8 -7.97 0.37 1.12
N GLY A 9 -7.87 -0.19 -0.08
CA GLY A 9 -8.99 -0.70 -0.87
C GLY A 9 -9.74 0.36 -1.68
N ALA A 10 -9.24 1.60 -1.72
CA ALA A 10 -9.81 2.68 -2.51
C ALA A 10 -9.12 2.89 -3.87
N GLY A 11 -8.13 2.06 -4.22
CA GLY A 11 -7.33 2.25 -5.44
C GLY A 11 -6.48 3.52 -5.42
N GLN A 12 -6.26 4.10 -4.23
CA GLN A 12 -5.43 5.29 -4.04
C GLN A 12 -3.94 4.96 -3.96
N VAL A 13 -3.61 3.67 -3.91
CA VAL A 13 -2.25 3.13 -3.83
C VAL A 13 -2.04 2.07 -4.91
N ILE A 14 -0.79 1.63 -5.09
CA ILE A 14 -0.48 0.51 -5.98
C ILE A 14 -1.24 -0.75 -5.55
N LYS A 15 -1.64 -1.58 -6.52
CA LYS A 15 -2.44 -2.79 -6.27
C LYS A 15 -1.81 -3.71 -5.23
N GLY A 16 -0.49 -3.86 -5.27
CA GLY A 16 0.24 -4.70 -4.32
C GLY A 16 0.13 -4.23 -2.85
N TRP A 17 -0.09 -2.94 -2.59
CA TRP A 17 -0.40 -2.47 -1.23
C TRP A 17 -1.85 -2.73 -0.86
N ASP A 18 -2.79 -2.47 -1.77
CA ASP A 18 -4.21 -2.75 -1.54
C ASP A 18 -4.45 -4.23 -1.22
N GLU A 19 -3.68 -5.14 -1.81
CA GLU A 19 -3.75 -6.58 -1.50
C GLU A 19 -2.86 -6.98 -0.33
N GLY A 20 -1.60 -6.52 -0.28
CA GLY A 20 -0.63 -6.95 0.73
C GLY A 20 -0.91 -6.47 2.15
N LEU A 21 -1.62 -5.33 2.29
CA LEU A 21 -1.99 -4.76 3.59
C LEU A 21 -3.34 -5.31 4.12
N LYS A 22 -4.12 -6.02 3.30
CA LYS A 22 -5.35 -6.65 3.76
C LYS A 22 -5.04 -7.70 4.82
N GLY A 23 -5.82 -7.67 5.90
CA GLY A 23 -5.72 -8.65 6.98
C GLY A 23 -4.46 -8.52 7.85
N MET A 24 -3.71 -7.42 7.79
CA MET A 24 -2.68 -7.13 8.79
C MET A 24 -3.31 -6.72 10.13
N CYS A 25 -2.71 -7.16 11.22
CA CYS A 25 -3.05 -6.73 12.57
C CYS A 25 -2.29 -5.45 12.95
N VAL A 26 -2.87 -4.64 13.86
CA VAL A 26 -2.17 -3.46 14.39
C VAL A 26 -0.91 -3.92 15.13
N GLU A 27 0.17 -3.17 14.98
CA GLU A 27 1.55 -3.47 15.39
C GLU A 27 2.24 -4.63 14.66
N GLU A 28 1.64 -5.15 13.58
CA GLU A 28 2.27 -6.17 12.74
C GLU A 28 3.29 -5.54 11.77
N LYS A 29 4.45 -6.21 11.64
CA LYS A 29 5.45 -5.93 10.61
C LYS A 29 5.38 -6.97 9.51
N ARG A 30 5.38 -6.52 8.26
CA ARG A 30 5.32 -7.40 7.09
C ARG A 30 6.17 -6.84 5.96
N THR A 31 6.94 -7.74 5.34
CA THR A 31 7.66 -7.43 4.10
C THR A 31 6.78 -7.80 2.91
N LEU A 32 6.50 -6.83 2.03
CA LEU A 32 5.75 -7.02 0.80
C LEU A 32 6.71 -7.00 -0.39
N THR A 33 6.76 -8.09 -1.13
CA THR A 33 7.45 -8.17 -2.43
C THR A 33 6.41 -8.01 -3.54
N ILE A 34 6.43 -6.86 -4.20
CA ILE A 34 5.42 -6.48 -5.20
C ILE A 34 6.07 -6.53 -6.59
N PRO A 35 5.62 -7.45 -7.47
CA PRO A 35 6.09 -7.51 -8.84
C PRO A 35 5.59 -6.29 -9.64
N PRO A 36 6.25 -5.94 -10.74
CA PRO A 36 6.01 -4.69 -11.45
C PRO A 36 4.57 -4.52 -11.96
N ASP A 37 3.90 -5.59 -12.34
CA ASP A 37 2.49 -5.62 -12.78
C ASP A 37 1.50 -5.19 -11.68
N MET A 38 1.87 -5.37 -10.42
CA MET A 38 1.12 -4.90 -9.25
C MET A 38 1.64 -3.56 -8.67
N ALA A 39 2.66 -2.97 -9.31
CA ALA A 39 3.28 -1.70 -8.95
C ALA A 39 3.19 -0.69 -10.11
N TYR A 40 4.33 -0.28 -10.69
CA TYR A 40 4.43 0.77 -11.72
C TYR A 40 4.64 0.24 -13.15
N GLY A 41 4.70 -1.08 -13.33
CA GLY A 41 4.82 -1.76 -14.61
C GLY A 41 5.99 -1.27 -15.47
N ALA A 42 5.82 -1.36 -16.78
CA ALA A 42 6.80 -0.88 -17.76
C ALA A 42 6.96 0.65 -17.81
N ARG A 43 6.06 1.40 -17.15
CA ARG A 43 6.14 2.86 -17.12
C ARG A 43 7.14 3.36 -16.08
N GLY A 44 7.35 2.62 -14.99
CA GLY A 44 8.10 3.10 -13.85
C GLY A 44 7.44 4.31 -13.18
N PHE A 45 8.18 5.00 -12.31
CA PHE A 45 7.70 6.20 -11.60
C PHE A 45 8.76 7.30 -11.57
N GLY A 46 8.52 8.35 -12.35
CA GLY A 46 9.43 9.49 -12.48
C GLY A 46 10.85 9.04 -12.83
N SER A 47 11.84 9.64 -12.17
CA SER A 47 13.25 9.25 -12.24
C SER A 47 13.67 8.29 -11.10
N VAL A 48 12.73 7.85 -10.27
CA VAL A 48 13.03 7.15 -9.01
C VAL A 48 12.87 5.63 -9.16
N ILE A 49 11.85 5.18 -9.90
CA ILE A 49 11.56 3.75 -10.07
C ILE A 49 11.69 3.39 -11.55
N PRO A 50 12.70 2.57 -11.93
CA PRO A 50 12.85 2.11 -13.30
C PRO A 50 11.68 1.25 -13.76
N PRO A 51 11.42 1.19 -15.08
CA PRO A 51 10.50 0.22 -15.68
C PRO A 51 10.74 -1.22 -15.20
N ASN A 52 9.65 -1.98 -15.01
CA ASN A 52 9.68 -3.40 -14.67
C ASN A 52 10.43 -3.76 -13.37
N SER A 53 10.55 -2.80 -12.45
CA SER A 53 11.20 -3.04 -11.16
C SER A 53 10.28 -3.80 -10.20
N VAL A 54 10.84 -4.80 -9.52
CA VAL A 54 10.21 -5.43 -8.34
C VAL A 54 10.46 -4.52 -7.14
N LEU A 55 9.43 -4.24 -6.36
CA LEU A 55 9.52 -3.40 -5.17
C LEU A 55 9.42 -4.25 -3.92
N VAL A 56 10.34 -4.04 -2.97
CA VAL A 56 10.30 -4.68 -1.66
C VAL A 56 10.05 -3.58 -0.62
N PHE A 57 8.99 -3.74 0.16
CA PHE A 57 8.60 -2.80 1.19
C PHE A 57 8.53 -3.49 2.54
N ASP A 58 9.21 -2.93 3.54
CA ASP A 58 8.96 -3.27 4.93
C ASP A 58 7.90 -2.34 5.48
N VAL A 59 6.76 -2.90 5.86
CA VAL A 59 5.61 -2.15 6.36
C VAL A 59 5.34 -2.52 7.81
N GLU A 60 4.99 -1.53 8.61
CA GLU A 60 4.54 -1.67 9.99
C GLU A 60 3.16 -1.03 10.10
N LEU A 61 2.16 -1.80 10.54
CA LEU A 61 0.82 -1.27 10.73
C LEU A 61 0.74 -0.57 12.10
N VAL A 62 0.84 0.76 12.10
CA VAL A 62 0.86 1.52 13.35
C VAL A 62 -0.54 1.70 13.95
N ASP A 63 -1.56 1.94 13.12
CA ASP A 63 -2.94 2.17 13.57
C ASP A 63 -3.95 1.94 12.44
N VAL A 64 -5.18 1.58 12.78
CA VAL A 64 -6.31 1.42 11.86
C VAL A 64 -7.49 2.28 12.31
N THR A 65 -7.65 3.44 11.67
CA THR A 65 -8.81 4.30 11.89
C THR A 65 -9.96 3.92 10.98
N LYS A 66 -11.04 3.34 11.55
CA LYS A 66 -12.31 3.20 10.83
C LYS A 66 -12.94 4.59 10.69
N LYS A 67 -12.87 5.19 9.50
CA LYS A 67 -13.76 6.30 9.15
C LYS A 67 -15.17 5.72 8.98
N THR A 68 -15.92 5.64 10.08
CA THR A 68 -17.36 5.38 10.05
C THR A 68 -18.01 6.55 9.32
N THR A 69 -18.33 6.35 8.04
CA THR A 69 -19.27 7.23 7.35
C THR A 69 -20.62 6.96 7.98
N LYS A 70 -21.10 7.93 8.77
CA LYS A 70 -22.47 7.96 9.23
C LYS A 70 -23.33 8.25 7.98
N GLU A 71 -23.86 7.21 7.35
CA GLU A 71 -25.01 7.36 6.45
C GLU A 71 -26.17 7.80 7.34
N GLU A 72 -26.47 9.10 7.33
CA GLU A 72 -27.73 9.61 7.86
C GLU A 72 -28.82 9.30 6.82
N LEU A 73 -29.91 8.72 7.34
CA LEU A 73 -31.13 8.27 6.66
C LEU A 73 -31.78 9.34 5.77
#